data_AF-A0AAV0T6U6-F1
#
_entry.id   AF-A0AAV0T6U6-F1
#
_cell.length_a   1.000
_cell.length_b   1.000
_cell.length_c   1.000
_cell.angle_alpha   90.00
_cell.angle_beta   90.00
_cell.angle_gamma   90.00
#
_symmetry.space_group_name_H-M   'P 1'
#
loop_
_entity.id
_entity.type
_entity.pdbx_description
1 polymer ?
#
loop_
_entity_poly.entity_id
_entity_poly.type
_entity_poly.pdbx_seq_one_letter_code
_entity_poly.pdbx_strand_id
1 'polypeptide(L)'
;MALHDGLVNWPLFFGCILLGFGPLACLFFIVVAKRAQLVIIALSGAFVWLVAILVTASLWHTIPPFQTSLSATIPLAVIVHELFRLLFFYLYTHTELAVKRVTTSSHQLPLNDITSSLAGGVGFALMHSLLMFGTGLSTLALTIIDVALMIIAFDGYRNRSVLSIGAVFGIHMGVALSALANLNTNGCFISIPVHYAGAVLVCMGATTIVYRSKRFAVDGK
;
A
#
# COMPACT_ATOMS: atom_id res chain seq x y z
N MET A 1 6.15 25.87 -2.99
CA MET A 1 6.56 25.64 -4.40
C MET A 1 6.40 26.94 -5.19
N ALA A 2 7.05 28.00 -4.73
CA ALA A 2 7.07 29.32 -5.38
C ALA A 2 8.53 29.60 -5.76
N LEU A 3 8.76 30.09 -6.98
CA LEU A 3 10.04 30.69 -7.34
C LEU A 3 10.24 31.97 -6.51
N HIS A 4 11.46 32.50 -6.49
CA HIS A 4 11.80 33.76 -5.81
C HIS A 4 10.87 34.94 -6.24
N ASP A 5 10.17 34.78 -7.37
CA ASP A 5 9.25 35.75 -7.95
C ASP A 5 7.76 35.47 -7.65
N GLY A 6 7.44 34.52 -6.76
CA GLY A 6 6.05 34.19 -6.38
C GLY A 6 5.27 33.38 -7.42
N LEU A 7 5.87 33.07 -8.57
CA LEU A 7 5.28 32.26 -9.63
C LEU A 7 5.41 30.76 -9.33
N VAL A 8 4.34 30.01 -9.57
CA VAL A 8 4.33 28.54 -9.50
C VAL A 8 5.13 27.96 -10.66
N ASN A 9 6.06 27.06 -10.35
CA ASN A 9 6.81 26.32 -11.36
C ASN A 9 5.92 25.18 -11.90
N TRP A 10 5.10 25.49 -12.91
CA TRP A 10 4.17 24.55 -13.52
C TRP A 10 4.83 23.24 -13.99
N PRO A 11 5.98 23.24 -14.69
CA PRO A 11 6.67 22.01 -15.07
C PRO A 11 7.02 21.12 -13.88
N LEU A 12 7.55 21.71 -12.80
CA LEU A 12 7.91 20.96 -11.59
C LEU A 12 6.65 20.39 -10.91
N PHE A 13 5.59 21.18 -10.81
CA PHE A 13 4.32 20.76 -10.22
C PHE A 13 3.73 19.54 -10.93
N PHE A 14 3.57 19.62 -12.26
CA PHE A 14 3.07 18.49 -13.05
C PHE A 14 4.02 17.29 -13.04
N GLY A 15 5.34 17.54 -13.04
CA GLY A 15 6.35 16.49 -12.90
C GLY A 15 6.20 15.70 -11.60
N CYS A 16 6.03 16.37 -10.47
CA CYS A 16 5.82 15.72 -9.17
C CYS A 16 4.49 14.95 -9.11
N ILE A 17 3.41 15.49 -9.67
CA ILE A 17 2.11 14.80 -9.74
C ILE A 17 2.23 13.50 -10.53
N LEU A 18 2.81 13.57 -11.73
CA LEU A 18 2.96 12.39 -12.59
C LEU A 18 3.91 11.36 -11.97
N LEU A 19 4.95 11.80 -11.27
CA LEU A 19 5.89 10.90 -10.60
C LEU A 19 5.23 10.17 -9.42
N GLY A 20 4.45 10.86 -8.59
CA GLY A 20 3.79 10.27 -7.42
C GLY A 20 2.53 9.45 -7.75
N PHE A 21 1.73 9.90 -8.72
CA PHE A 21 0.42 9.29 -9.03
C PHE A 21 0.38 8.53 -10.36
N GLY A 22 1.34 8.73 -11.26
CA GLY A 22 1.37 8.10 -12.58
C GLY A 22 1.28 6.57 -12.55
N PRO A 23 2.10 5.86 -11.74
CA PRO A 23 2.00 4.41 -11.63
C PRO A 23 0.65 3.92 -11.10
N LEU A 24 0.09 4.63 -10.10
CA LEU A 24 -1.22 4.30 -9.54
C LEU A 24 -2.33 4.52 -10.57
N ALA A 25 -2.30 5.62 -11.31
CA ALA A 25 -3.24 5.88 -12.39
C ALA A 25 -3.15 4.81 -13.48
N CYS A 26 -1.93 4.40 -13.86
CA CYS A 26 -1.70 3.32 -14.81
C CYS A 26 -2.32 2.00 -14.34
N LEU A 27 -2.03 1.57 -13.10
CA LEU A 27 -2.62 0.35 -12.51
C LEU A 27 -4.14 0.43 -12.41
N PHE A 28 -4.66 1.61 -12.05
CA PHE A 28 -6.09 1.82 -11.94
C PHE A 28 -6.79 1.66 -13.29
N PHE A 29 -6.37 2.39 -14.33
CA PHE A 29 -7.05 2.33 -15.63
C PHE A 29 -6.82 1.02 -16.39
N ILE A 30 -5.66 0.39 -16.26
CA ILE A 30 -5.33 -0.84 -16.98
C ILE A 30 -5.95 -2.08 -16.31
N VAL A 31 -5.94 -2.16 -14.97
CA VAL A 31 -6.34 -3.37 -14.24
C VAL A 31 -7.65 -3.17 -13.49
N VAL A 32 -7.71 -2.17 -12.59
CA VAL A 32 -8.82 -1.99 -11.65
C VAL A 32 -10.12 -1.58 -12.38
N ALA A 33 -10.04 -0.61 -13.27
CA ALA A 33 -11.20 -0.05 -13.99
C ALA A 33 -11.84 -1.04 -14.98
N LYS A 34 -11.19 -2.17 -15.29
CA LYS A 34 -11.75 -3.20 -16.19
C LYS A 34 -12.89 -3.99 -15.57
N ARG A 35 -13.03 -3.97 -14.23
CA ARG A 35 -14.08 -4.70 -13.51
C ARG A 35 -14.59 -3.85 -12.34
N ALA A 36 -15.89 -3.56 -12.32
CA ALA A 36 -16.51 -2.73 -11.26
C ALA A 36 -16.23 -3.26 -9.84
N GLN A 37 -16.15 -4.58 -9.66
CA GLN A 37 -15.82 -5.21 -8.37
C GLN A 37 -14.44 -4.80 -7.85
N LEU A 38 -13.43 -4.68 -8.73
CA LEU A 38 -12.08 -4.26 -8.34
C LEU A 38 -12.07 -2.79 -7.92
N VAL A 39 -12.88 -1.94 -8.58
CA VAL A 39 -13.06 -0.53 -8.19
C VAL A 39 -13.64 -0.43 -6.78
N ILE A 40 -14.66 -1.23 -6.45
CA ILE A 40 -15.26 -1.27 -5.10
C ILE A 40 -14.23 -1.71 -4.05
N ILE A 41 -13.41 -2.73 -4.37
CA ILE A 41 -12.34 -3.20 -3.48
C ILE A 41 -11.27 -2.10 -3.27
N ALA A 42 -10.88 -1.38 -4.33
CA ALA A 42 -9.93 -0.28 -4.23
C ALA A 42 -10.47 0.88 -3.36
N LEU A 43 -11.73 1.28 -3.57
CA LEU A 43 -12.38 2.30 -2.74
C LEU A 43 -12.49 1.88 -1.27
N SER A 44 -12.83 0.62 -1.03
CA SER A 44 -12.89 0.06 0.33
C SER A 44 -11.51 0.06 0.99
N GLY A 45 -10.45 -0.29 0.25
CA GLY A 45 -9.08 -0.24 0.74
C GLY A 45 -8.64 1.17 1.10
N ALA A 46 -8.92 2.15 0.23
CA ALA A 46 -8.66 3.56 0.50
C ALA A 46 -9.37 4.04 1.78
N PHE A 47 -10.65 3.67 1.96
CA PHE A 47 -11.40 4.02 3.16
C PHE A 47 -10.78 3.41 4.42
N VAL A 48 -10.42 2.12 4.40
CA VAL A 48 -9.80 1.44 5.55
C VAL A 48 -8.46 2.10 5.91
N TRP A 49 -7.67 2.51 4.92
CA TRP A 49 -6.43 3.28 5.16
C TRP A 49 -6.72 4.61 5.85
N LEU A 50 -7.75 5.36 5.42
CA LEU A 50 -8.15 6.62 6.05
C LEU A 50 -8.57 6.43 7.51
N VAL A 51 -9.30 5.36 7.81
CA VAL A 51 -9.65 5.03 9.19
C VAL A 51 -8.40 4.67 10.00
N ALA A 52 -7.45 3.93 9.42
CA ALA A 52 -6.20 3.57 10.10
C ALA A 52 -5.38 4.80 10.51
N ILE A 53 -5.22 5.77 9.60
CA ILE A 53 -4.52 7.02 9.93
C ILE A 53 -5.31 7.90 10.90
N LEU A 54 -6.65 7.89 10.84
CA LEU A 54 -7.50 8.60 11.81
C LEU A 54 -7.34 8.03 13.23
N VAL A 55 -7.32 6.71 13.38
CA VAL A 55 -7.04 6.04 14.66
C VAL A 55 -5.64 6.39 15.14
N THR A 56 -4.65 6.33 14.23
CA THR A 56 -3.27 6.72 14.55
C THR A 56 -3.18 8.16 15.05
N ALA A 57 -3.85 9.11 14.39
CA ALA A 57 -3.89 10.51 14.79
C ALA A 57 -4.59 10.70 16.16
N SER A 58 -5.66 9.96 16.41
CA SER A 58 -6.37 9.98 17.70
C SER A 58 -5.50 9.46 18.84
N LEU A 59 -4.73 8.38 18.60
CA LEU A 59 -3.78 7.83 19.58
C LEU A 59 -2.62 8.80 19.83
N TRP A 60 -2.09 9.44 18.79
CA TRP A 60 -1.04 10.46 18.93
C TRP A 60 -1.53 11.68 19.72
N HIS A 61 -2.78 12.10 19.52
CA HIS A 61 -3.38 13.21 20.25
C HIS A 61 -3.62 12.89 21.74
N THR A 62 -4.10 11.68 22.05
CA THR A 62 -4.48 11.28 23.42
C THR A 62 -3.31 10.87 24.30
N ILE A 63 -2.18 10.45 23.73
CA ILE A 63 -1.02 9.92 24.46
C ILE A 63 0.16 10.89 24.32
N PRO A 64 0.41 11.77 25.31
CA PRO A 64 1.48 12.78 25.27
C PRO A 64 2.90 12.27 24.93
N PRO A 65 3.38 11.09 25.40
CA PRO A 65 4.75 10.67 25.11
C PRO A 65 5.02 10.40 23.60
N PHE A 66 3.98 10.19 22.79
CA PHE A 66 4.18 10.06 21.33
C PHE A 66 4.46 11.41 20.66
N GLN A 67 4.02 12.52 21.25
CA GLN A 67 4.22 13.86 20.70
C GLN A 67 5.70 14.29 20.78
N THR A 68 6.44 13.80 21.78
CA THR A 68 7.85 14.13 22.00
C THR A 68 8.82 13.24 21.23
N SER A 69 8.39 12.07 20.75
CA SER A 69 9.27 11.08 20.13
C SER A 69 8.70 10.57 18.82
N LEU A 70 9.23 11.08 17.70
CA LEU A 70 8.89 10.62 16.35
C LEU A 70 9.22 9.14 16.14
N SER A 71 10.32 8.67 16.75
CA SER A 71 10.73 7.27 16.73
C SER A 71 9.74 6.32 17.42
N ALA A 72 8.88 6.83 18.31
CA ALA A 72 7.80 6.07 18.94
C ALA A 72 6.48 6.16 18.16
N THR A 73 6.22 7.31 17.52
CA THR A 73 5.01 7.52 16.70
C THR A 73 5.01 6.66 15.44
N ILE A 74 6.16 6.52 14.76
CA ILE A 74 6.24 5.77 13.49
C ILE A 74 5.90 4.28 13.71
N PRO A 75 6.48 3.56 14.69
CA PRO A 75 6.10 2.18 14.95
C PRO A 75 4.62 2.01 15.30
N LEU A 76 4.06 2.92 16.08
CA LEU A 76 2.63 2.91 16.40
C LEU A 76 1.78 3.00 15.12
N ALA A 77 2.10 3.95 14.24
CA ALA A 77 1.41 4.12 12.97
C ALA A 77 1.49 2.85 12.12
N VAL A 78 2.68 2.25 11.97
CA VAL A 78 2.87 1.01 11.20
C VAL A 78 2.05 -0.14 11.78
N ILE A 79 2.06 -0.32 13.10
CA ILE A 79 1.26 -1.36 13.77
C ILE A 79 -0.22 -1.17 13.48
N VAL A 80 -0.75 0.04 13.63
CA VAL A 80 -2.17 0.33 13.34
C VAL A 80 -2.48 0.07 11.86
N HIS A 81 -1.63 0.49 10.93
CA HIS A 81 -1.85 0.25 9.50
C HIS A 81 -1.83 -1.25 9.16
N GLU A 82 -0.95 -2.04 9.76
CA GLU A 82 -0.90 -3.49 9.56
C GLU A 82 -2.10 -4.20 10.19
N LEU A 83 -2.59 -3.74 11.35
CA LEU A 83 -3.85 -4.23 11.93
C LEU A 83 -5.05 -3.94 11.02
N PHE A 84 -5.10 -2.75 10.42
CA PHE A 84 -6.15 -2.40 9.47
C PHE A 84 -6.01 -3.14 8.13
N ARG A 85 -4.79 -3.51 7.72
CA ARG A 85 -4.55 -4.41 6.57
C ARG A 85 -5.14 -5.80 6.83
N LEU A 86 -4.95 -6.34 8.04
CA LEU A 86 -5.59 -7.58 8.48
C LEU A 86 -7.12 -7.46 8.50
N LEU A 87 -7.66 -6.36 9.05
CA LEU A 87 -9.10 -6.08 9.05
C LEU A 87 -9.65 -6.03 7.62
N PHE A 88 -8.95 -5.38 6.69
CA PHE A 88 -9.34 -5.33 5.28
C PHE A 88 -9.43 -6.73 4.67
N PHE A 89 -8.42 -7.58 4.89
CA PHE A 89 -8.45 -8.97 4.41
C PHE A 89 -9.60 -9.78 5.03
N TYR A 90 -9.87 -9.58 6.32
CA TYR A 90 -11.01 -10.19 7.00
C TYR A 90 -12.33 -9.76 6.33
N LEU A 91 -12.56 -8.46 6.16
CA LEU A 91 -13.78 -7.95 5.51
C LEU A 91 -13.91 -8.45 4.07
N TYR A 92 -12.80 -8.51 3.32
CA TYR A 92 -12.74 -9.06 1.97
C TYR A 92 -13.19 -10.52 1.93
N THR A 93 -12.57 -11.39 2.73
CA THR A 93 -12.89 -12.82 2.76
C THR A 93 -14.31 -13.09 3.24
N HIS A 94 -14.80 -12.33 4.21
CA HIS A 94 -16.20 -12.39 4.63
C HIS A 94 -17.16 -12.04 3.50
N THR A 95 -16.87 -10.98 2.75
CA THR A 95 -17.67 -10.56 1.61
C THR A 95 -17.62 -11.59 0.48
N GLU A 96 -16.43 -12.11 0.18
CA GLU A 96 -16.23 -13.16 -0.82
C GLU A 96 -17.09 -14.39 -0.51
N LEU A 97 -17.10 -14.85 0.74
CA LEU A 97 -17.89 -16.00 1.17
C LEU A 97 -19.40 -15.72 1.14
N ALA A 98 -19.81 -14.53 1.58
CA ALA A 98 -21.22 -14.12 1.54
C ALA A 98 -21.74 -14.11 0.10
N VAL A 99 -20.96 -13.54 -0.83
CA VAL A 99 -21.34 -13.45 -2.23
C VAL A 99 -21.35 -14.83 -2.90
N LYS A 100 -20.38 -15.71 -2.58
CA LYS A 100 -20.35 -17.10 -3.08
C LYS A 100 -21.56 -17.92 -2.65
N ARG A 101 -22.16 -17.64 -1.48
CA ARG A 101 -23.35 -18.35 -0.99
C ARG A 101 -24.65 -17.97 -1.72
N VAL A 102 -24.73 -16.74 -2.22
CA VAL A 102 -25.96 -16.22 -2.87
C VAL A 102 -25.87 -16.26 -4.40
N THR A 103 -24.68 -16.37 -4.96
CA THR A 103 -24.47 -16.35 -6.42
C THR A 103 -24.53 -17.75 -7.00
N THR A 104 -25.55 -18.03 -7.81
CA THR A 104 -25.76 -19.32 -8.49
C THR A 104 -24.82 -19.54 -9.69
N SER A 105 -24.27 -18.45 -10.27
CA SER A 105 -23.41 -18.49 -11.46
C SER A 105 -21.97 -18.09 -11.13
N SER A 106 -21.06 -19.07 -11.14
CA SER A 106 -19.61 -18.87 -10.93
C SER A 106 -18.98 -17.80 -11.85
N HIS A 107 -19.55 -17.57 -13.03
CA HIS A 107 -19.04 -16.61 -14.02
C HIS A 107 -19.27 -15.13 -13.66
N GLN A 108 -20.15 -14.81 -12.71
CA GLN A 108 -20.50 -13.42 -12.37
C GLN A 108 -19.49 -12.76 -11.40
N LEU A 109 -18.68 -13.56 -10.69
CA LEU A 109 -17.70 -13.07 -9.71
C LEU A 109 -16.38 -13.85 -9.77
N PRO A 110 -15.56 -13.66 -10.82
CA PRO A 110 -14.19 -14.14 -10.82
C PRO A 110 -13.33 -13.23 -9.92
N LEU A 111 -13.62 -13.24 -8.60
CA LEU A 111 -12.74 -12.67 -7.59
C LEU A 111 -11.51 -13.57 -7.52
N ASN A 112 -10.37 -13.00 -7.91
CA ASN A 112 -9.07 -13.63 -7.77
C ASN A 112 -8.27 -12.86 -6.71
N ASP A 113 -7.62 -13.58 -5.81
CA ASP A 113 -6.84 -13.01 -4.70
C ASP A 113 -5.76 -12.05 -5.21
N ILE A 114 -5.11 -12.36 -6.34
CA ILE A 114 -4.06 -11.51 -6.93
C ILE A 114 -4.62 -10.18 -7.42
N THR A 115 -5.71 -10.20 -8.20
CA THR A 115 -6.29 -8.95 -8.72
C THR A 115 -6.99 -8.15 -7.64
N SER A 116 -7.57 -8.83 -6.65
CA SER A 116 -8.27 -8.20 -5.53
C SER A 116 -7.27 -7.55 -4.56
N SER A 117 -6.18 -8.23 -4.24
CA SER A 117 -5.09 -7.68 -3.43
C SER A 117 -4.40 -6.51 -4.12
N LEU A 118 -4.17 -6.61 -5.44
CA LEU A 118 -3.64 -5.49 -6.23
C LEU A 118 -4.59 -4.29 -6.21
N ALA A 119 -5.89 -4.50 -6.40
CA ALA A 119 -6.88 -3.41 -6.35
C ALA A 119 -6.96 -2.77 -4.96
N GLY A 120 -7.00 -3.58 -3.89
CA GLY A 120 -6.96 -3.09 -2.51
C GLY A 120 -5.67 -2.32 -2.20
N GLY A 121 -4.53 -2.81 -2.71
CA GLY A 121 -3.23 -2.16 -2.60
C GLY A 121 -3.18 -0.81 -3.30
N VAL A 122 -3.76 -0.71 -4.50
CA VAL A 122 -3.90 0.59 -5.22
C VAL A 122 -4.71 1.58 -4.39
N GLY A 123 -5.79 1.14 -3.73
CA GLY A 123 -6.58 1.96 -2.83
C GLY A 123 -5.80 2.49 -1.62
N PHE A 124 -5.10 1.60 -0.91
CA PHE A 124 -4.22 1.95 0.21
C PHE A 124 -3.13 2.93 -0.21
N ALA A 125 -2.41 2.61 -1.30
CA ALA A 125 -1.32 3.41 -1.83
C ALA A 125 -1.78 4.79 -2.32
N LEU A 126 -2.99 4.91 -2.87
CA LEU A 126 -3.54 6.19 -3.32
C LEU A 126 -3.71 7.16 -2.16
N MET A 127 -4.32 6.72 -1.06
CA MET A 127 -4.50 7.58 0.10
C MET A 127 -3.15 7.92 0.75
N HIS A 128 -2.27 6.92 0.90
CA HIS A 128 -0.92 7.18 1.40
C HIS A 128 -0.17 8.22 0.57
N SER A 129 -0.21 8.10 -0.76
CA SER A 129 0.41 9.05 -1.69
C SER A 129 -0.18 10.46 -1.58
N LEU A 130 -1.51 10.59 -1.48
CA LEU A 130 -2.19 11.87 -1.32
C LEU A 130 -1.76 12.59 -0.03
N LEU A 131 -1.64 11.87 1.08
CA LEU A 131 -1.23 12.45 2.36
C LEU A 131 0.27 12.74 2.43
N MET A 132 1.09 12.00 1.69
CA MET A 132 2.56 12.12 1.71
C MET A 132 3.14 12.78 0.44
N PHE A 133 2.34 13.54 -0.31
CA PHE A 133 2.72 14.11 -1.60
C PHE A 133 3.90 15.11 -1.53
N GLY A 134 4.30 15.56 -0.33
CA GLY A 134 5.42 16.47 -0.14
C GLY A 134 6.82 15.90 -0.49
N THR A 135 6.97 14.58 -0.62
CA THR A 135 8.27 13.91 -0.85
C THR A 135 8.28 13.08 -2.14
N GLY A 136 8.06 13.72 -3.28
CA GLY A 136 7.76 13.06 -4.58
C GLY A 136 8.56 11.78 -4.91
N LEU A 137 9.90 11.79 -4.79
CA LEU A 137 10.73 10.60 -5.08
C LEU A 137 10.48 9.43 -4.10
N SER A 138 10.36 9.73 -2.80
CA SER A 138 10.00 8.73 -1.81
C SER A 138 8.57 8.25 -2.00
N THR A 139 7.64 9.14 -2.35
CA THR A 139 6.23 8.80 -2.60
C THR A 139 6.13 7.72 -3.67
N LEU A 140 6.85 7.84 -4.80
CA LEU A 140 6.87 6.80 -5.84
C LEU A 140 7.27 5.43 -5.29
N ALA A 141 8.38 5.34 -4.56
CA ALA A 141 8.82 4.08 -3.98
C ALA A 141 7.81 3.52 -2.96
N LEU A 142 7.24 4.37 -2.10
CA LEU A 142 6.23 3.98 -1.11
C LEU A 142 4.94 3.47 -1.77
N THR A 143 4.48 4.10 -2.85
CA THR A 143 3.29 3.62 -3.58
C THR A 143 3.49 2.21 -4.14
N ILE A 144 4.67 1.93 -4.69
CA ILE A 144 5.04 0.61 -5.22
C ILE A 144 5.08 -0.40 -4.07
N ILE A 145 5.67 -0.01 -2.94
CA ILE A 145 5.76 -0.85 -1.75
C ILE A 145 4.38 -1.24 -1.24
N ASP A 146 3.47 -0.28 -1.09
CA ASP A 146 2.13 -0.55 -0.54
C ASP A 146 1.33 -1.54 -1.39
N VAL A 147 1.38 -1.37 -2.71
CA VAL A 147 0.72 -2.29 -3.65
C VAL A 147 1.34 -3.69 -3.54
N ALA A 148 2.66 -3.80 -3.59
CA ALA A 148 3.35 -5.09 -3.55
C ALA A 148 3.20 -5.80 -2.19
N LEU A 149 3.32 -5.07 -1.09
CA LEU A 149 3.08 -5.58 0.26
C LEU A 149 1.64 -6.05 0.43
N MET A 150 0.65 -5.40 -0.20
CA MET A 150 -0.73 -5.88 -0.15
C MET A 150 -0.89 -7.25 -0.82
N ILE A 151 -0.23 -7.45 -1.96
CA ILE A 151 -0.23 -8.75 -2.66
C ILE A 151 0.40 -9.84 -1.78
N ILE A 152 1.57 -9.55 -1.18
CA ILE A 152 2.26 -10.49 -0.28
C ILE A 152 1.43 -10.78 0.97
N ALA A 153 0.78 -9.75 1.54
CA ALA A 153 -0.04 -9.89 2.74
C ALA A 153 -1.26 -10.78 2.50
N PHE A 154 -1.99 -10.59 1.40
CA PHE A 154 -3.13 -11.43 1.04
C PHE A 154 -2.73 -12.90 0.89
N ASP A 155 -1.64 -13.18 0.19
CA ASP A 155 -1.10 -14.54 0.06
C ASP A 155 -0.69 -15.10 1.44
N GLY A 156 0.01 -14.29 2.25
CA GLY A 156 0.42 -14.64 3.60
C GLY A 156 -0.75 -14.99 4.52
N TYR A 157 -1.83 -14.22 4.49
CA TYR A 157 -3.03 -14.46 5.29
C TYR A 157 -3.82 -15.68 4.79
N ARG A 158 -3.94 -15.86 3.46
CA ARG A 158 -4.63 -17.01 2.87
C ARG A 158 -3.92 -18.33 3.17
N ASN A 159 -2.59 -18.34 3.05
CA ASN A 159 -1.75 -19.53 3.28
C ASN A 159 -1.30 -19.68 4.74
N ARG A 160 -1.70 -18.77 5.63
CA ARG A 160 -1.24 -18.68 7.03
C ARG A 160 0.30 -18.71 7.16
N SER A 161 1.00 -18.14 6.19
CA SER A 161 2.46 -18.08 6.17
C SER A 161 2.94 -16.99 7.11
N VAL A 162 3.41 -17.39 8.30
CA VAL A 162 3.98 -16.47 9.29
C VAL A 162 5.20 -15.71 8.74
N LEU A 163 5.96 -16.33 7.83
CA LEU A 163 7.11 -15.71 7.20
C LEU A 163 6.69 -14.55 6.30
N SER A 164 5.67 -14.73 5.47
CA SER A 164 5.17 -13.67 4.58
C SER A 164 4.59 -12.52 5.39
N ILE A 165 3.83 -12.82 6.44
CA ILE A 165 3.23 -11.81 7.33
C ILE A 165 4.31 -11.04 8.08
N GLY A 166 5.29 -11.74 8.66
CA GLY A 166 6.42 -11.12 9.36
C GLY A 166 7.28 -10.26 8.42
N ALA A 167 7.50 -10.71 7.18
CA ALA A 167 8.23 -9.94 6.17
C ALA A 167 7.50 -8.64 5.79
N VAL A 168 6.17 -8.68 5.62
CA VAL A 168 5.37 -7.48 5.34
C VAL A 168 5.54 -6.45 6.45
N PHE A 169 5.33 -6.87 7.71
CA PHE A 169 5.49 -5.99 8.86
C PHE A 169 6.93 -5.45 8.98
N GLY A 170 7.93 -6.32 8.86
CA GLY A 170 9.34 -5.94 8.99
C GLY A 170 9.81 -4.97 7.92
N ILE A 171 9.44 -5.19 6.65
CA ILE A 171 9.79 -4.30 5.55
C ILE A 171 9.08 -2.95 5.70
N HIS A 172 7.78 -2.95 6.01
CA HIS A 172 7.02 -1.72 6.22
C HIS A 172 7.63 -0.90 7.38
N MET A 173 7.92 -1.55 8.52
CA MET A 173 8.56 -0.91 9.67
C MET A 173 9.93 -0.34 9.32
N GLY A 174 10.78 -1.10 8.62
CA GLY A 174 12.12 -0.68 8.24
C GLY A 174 12.13 0.53 7.30
N VAL A 175 11.27 0.52 6.28
CA VAL A 175 11.09 1.62 5.32
C VAL A 175 10.50 2.87 6.00
N ALA A 176 9.56 2.69 6.93
CA ALA A 176 8.97 3.79 7.68
C ALA A 176 9.99 4.43 8.63
N LEU A 177 10.79 3.63 9.35
CA LEU A 177 11.83 4.14 10.24
C LEU A 177 12.99 4.78 9.48
N SER A 178 13.35 4.31 8.28
CA SER A 178 14.40 4.95 7.48
C SER A 178 14.03 6.38 7.05
N ALA A 179 12.74 6.74 7.06
CA ALA A 179 12.28 8.10 6.81
C ALA A 179 12.73 9.09 7.92
N LEU A 180 13.05 8.62 9.13
CA LEU A 180 13.62 9.46 10.20
C LEU A 180 14.98 10.05 9.79
N ALA A 181 15.71 9.40 8.89
CA ALA A 181 16.97 9.93 8.40
C ALA A 181 16.79 11.32 7.75
N ASN A 182 15.61 11.62 7.20
CA ASN A 182 15.28 12.92 6.60
C ASN A 182 15.30 14.10 7.58
N LEU A 183 15.36 13.85 8.90
CA LEU A 183 15.56 14.90 9.90
C LEU A 183 16.97 15.48 9.88
N ASN A 184 17.95 14.73 9.35
CA ASN A 184 19.33 15.17 9.24
C ASN A 184 19.60 15.86 7.89
N THR A 185 20.55 16.79 7.87
CA THR A 185 21.11 17.34 6.63
C THR A 185 21.65 16.20 5.76
N ASN A 186 21.24 16.13 4.48
CA ASN A 186 21.55 15.04 3.54
C ASN A 186 20.93 13.68 3.87
N GLY A 187 19.95 13.61 4.77
CA GLY A 187 19.22 12.38 5.10
C GLY A 187 18.56 11.66 3.92
N CYS A 188 18.17 12.42 2.89
CA CYS A 188 17.58 11.90 1.66
C CYS A 188 18.50 10.91 0.91
N PHE A 189 19.83 11.06 1.03
CA PHE A 189 20.79 10.13 0.43
C PHE A 189 20.75 8.75 1.10
N ILE A 190 20.18 8.64 2.30
CA ILE A 190 20.01 7.37 3.01
C ILE A 190 18.58 6.85 2.82
N SER A 191 17.56 7.69 3.03
CA SER A 191 16.16 7.26 3.00
C SER A 191 15.72 6.82 1.60
N ILE A 192 16.04 7.58 0.56
CA ILE A 192 15.59 7.31 -0.82
C ILE A 192 16.13 5.97 -1.31
N PRO A 193 17.44 5.66 -1.24
CA PRO A 193 17.93 4.34 -1.65
C PRO A 193 17.31 3.19 -0.84
N VAL A 194 17.06 3.37 0.45
CA VAL A 194 16.40 2.35 1.28
C VAL A 194 14.96 2.12 0.84
N HIS A 195 14.21 3.18 0.50
CA HIS A 195 12.85 3.06 -0.04
C HIS A 195 12.84 2.32 -1.37
N TYR A 196 13.74 2.65 -2.30
CA TYR A 196 13.82 1.94 -3.58
C TYR A 196 14.32 0.50 -3.44
N ALA A 197 15.27 0.22 -2.55
CA ALA A 197 15.70 -1.14 -2.25
C ALA A 197 14.54 -1.97 -1.68
N GLY A 198 13.77 -1.40 -0.75
CA GLY A 198 12.54 -2.00 -0.24
C GLY A 198 11.54 -2.29 -1.36
N ALA A 199 11.29 -1.32 -2.24
CA ALA A 199 10.39 -1.46 -3.39
C ALA A 199 10.81 -2.60 -4.33
N VAL A 200 12.09 -2.73 -4.65
CA VAL A 200 12.61 -3.82 -5.48
C VAL A 200 12.37 -5.17 -4.80
N LEU A 201 12.71 -5.30 -3.51
CA LEU A 201 12.55 -6.55 -2.76
C LEU A 201 11.09 -7.02 -2.72
N VAL A 202 10.15 -6.13 -2.42
CA VAL A 202 8.72 -6.49 -2.36
C VAL A 202 8.14 -6.77 -3.74
N CYS A 203 8.58 -6.06 -4.78
CA CYS A 203 8.17 -6.34 -6.16
C CYS A 203 8.65 -7.72 -6.61
N MET A 204 9.90 -8.09 -6.30
CA MET A 204 10.41 -9.44 -6.57
C MET A 204 9.58 -10.50 -5.84
N GLY A 205 9.32 -10.31 -4.54
CA GLY A 205 8.49 -11.21 -3.75
C GLY A 205 7.07 -11.38 -4.31
N ALA A 206 6.39 -10.28 -4.61
CA ALA A 206 5.05 -10.29 -5.20
C ALA A 206 5.05 -10.98 -6.57
N THR A 207 6.07 -10.72 -7.41
CA THR A 207 6.23 -11.34 -8.72
C THR A 207 6.40 -12.86 -8.60
N THR A 208 7.24 -13.34 -7.67
CA THR A 208 7.41 -14.77 -7.42
C THR A 208 6.10 -15.45 -7.00
N ILE A 209 5.31 -14.81 -6.13
CA ILE A 209 3.98 -15.33 -5.73
C ILE A 209 3.05 -15.44 -6.94
N VAL A 210 2.98 -14.40 -7.78
CA VAL A 210 2.16 -14.39 -8.99
C VAL A 210 2.59 -15.49 -9.97
N TYR A 211 3.89 -15.67 -10.20
CA TYR A 211 4.41 -16.73 -11.05
C TYR A 211 4.10 -18.13 -10.50
N ARG A 212 4.25 -18.35 -9.20
CA ARG A 212 3.90 -19.61 -8.54
C ARG A 212 2.41 -19.93 -8.69
N SER A 213 1.55 -18.96 -8.44
CA SER A 213 0.10 -19.10 -8.60
C SER A 213 -0.29 -19.50 -10.03
N LYS A 214 0.32 -18.85 -11.05
CA LYS A 214 0.12 -19.21 -12.45
C LYS A 214 0.60 -20.63 -12.77
N ARG A 215 1.77 -21.04 -12.25
CA ARG A 215 2.32 -22.38 -12.49
C ARG A 215 1.40 -23.48 -11.95
N PHE A 216 0.91 -23.34 -10.73
CA PHE A 216 -0.05 -24.30 -10.15
C PHE A 216 -1.36 -24.39 -10.95
N ALA A 217 -1.81 -23.28 -11.56
CA ALA A 217 -2.99 -23.28 -12.41
C ALA A 217 -2.76 -23.96 -13.78
N VAL A 218 -1.52 -24.07 -14.24
CA VAL A 218 -1.13 -24.78 -15.46
C VAL A 218 -0.94 -26.28 -15.18
N ASP A 219 -0.23 -26.62 -14.10
CA ASP A 219 0.06 -28.02 -13.75
C ASP A 219 -1.18 -28.80 -13.27
N GLY A 220 -2.25 -28.10 -12.86
CA GLY A 220 -3.52 -28.69 -12.42
C GLY A 220 -4.58 -28.86 -13.52
N LYS A 221 -4.23 -28.62 -14.79
CA LYS A 221 -5.07 -28.89 -15.98
C LYS A 221 -4.54 -30.12 -16.70
#